data_AF-A0A7Z9XYR9-F1
#
_entry.id   AF-A0A7Z9XYR9-F1
#
_cell.length_a   1.000
_cell.length_b   1.000
_cell.length_c   1.000
_cell.angle_alpha   90.00
_cell.angle_beta   90.00
_cell.angle_gamma   90.00
#
_symmetry.space_group_name_H-M   'P 1'
#
loop_
_entity.id
_entity.type
_entity.pdbx_description
1 polymer ?
#
loop_
_entity_poly.entity_id
_entity_poly.type
_entity_poly.pdbx_seq_one_letter_code
_entity_poly.pdbx_strand_id
1 'polypeptide(L)'
;PQTWDEMLALSDTIVEEQGVTPWCISIEHGGVTGWVATDWIEDVLLRTAPPETYDAWVAHEIPFNDPAVINAANIVGDLWFNPDYVYGGSTGILSIFVGDTQTPMFEDPPQCWFHRQAGWIPDFWPEGMEPGVDSSFFYLPPIDEQYGKPVLGGGDVFAAFDDRPEVMAFMEYLSSPEGAEIWVKNGGFISPNNGVPADWYANYVDQAQAQILADATTLRFDASDLMPAEVGAGTFWSGMVDWVSAEGTNTEEVFQAIEDSWPDEETGLGGSGDVAAEEEVADAGGYEYLQAALAGEYDGTEVTVFGKWTEGEGENFEAVLAEFAEATGIDIIYEGSSEFETLITVRAEGGDAPDIAGFPQPALMAEFVRSGDIIDYGAYTNVDQLNADYSEAWTDLATVDGQLSAVPYRASTKSIVWYPTKAFEAAGYEIPQTWDEMLALSDTIVEEQGVTPWCISIEHGGV
;
A
#
# COMPACT_ATOMS: atom_id res chain seq x y z
N PRO A 1 -12.95 17.57 -2.11
CA PRO A 1 -13.40 17.71 -0.69
C PRO A 1 -12.16 17.72 0.22
N GLN A 2 -12.10 18.59 1.23
CA GLN A 2 -10.98 18.67 2.18
C GLN A 2 -11.30 18.09 3.55
N THR A 3 -12.57 17.81 3.85
CA THR A 3 -13.01 17.13 5.08
C THR A 3 -13.89 15.93 4.74
N TRP A 4 -14.02 15.00 5.67
CA TRP A 4 -14.93 13.87 5.53
C TRP A 4 -16.38 14.32 5.30
N ASP A 5 -16.85 15.33 6.03
CA ASP A 5 -18.20 15.89 5.87
C ASP A 5 -18.42 16.50 4.49
N GLU A 6 -17.44 17.21 3.93
CA GLU A 6 -17.50 17.71 2.56
C GLU A 6 -17.56 16.59 1.52
N MET A 7 -16.85 15.48 1.77
CA MET A 7 -16.86 14.31 0.90
C MET A 7 -18.22 13.61 0.91
N LEU A 8 -18.84 13.49 2.09
CA LEU A 8 -20.20 12.95 2.23
C LEU A 8 -21.24 13.90 1.59
N ALA A 9 -21.12 15.21 1.78
CA ALA A 9 -22.01 16.18 1.13
C ALA A 9 -21.91 16.16 -0.40
N LEU A 10 -20.70 15.93 -0.94
CA LEU A 10 -20.51 15.74 -2.38
C LEU A 10 -21.11 14.40 -2.85
N SER A 11 -21.02 13.36 -2.03
CA SER A 11 -21.66 12.07 -2.30
C SER A 11 -23.19 12.21 -2.38
N ASP A 12 -23.81 12.94 -1.43
CA ASP A 12 -25.24 13.27 -1.48
C ASP A 12 -25.60 14.06 -2.74
N THR A 13 -24.77 15.04 -3.11
CA THR A 13 -24.99 15.85 -4.33
C THR A 13 -24.97 14.97 -5.59
N ILE A 14 -24.05 14.00 -5.67
CA ILE A 14 -23.98 13.05 -6.81
C ILE A 14 -25.27 12.21 -6.88
N VAL A 15 -25.74 11.70 -5.75
CA VAL A 15 -27.01 10.95 -5.68
C VAL A 15 -28.18 11.82 -6.15
N GLU A 16 -28.29 13.04 -5.63
CA GLU A 16 -29.42 13.95 -5.89
C GLU A 16 -29.44 14.49 -7.33
N GLU A 17 -28.29 14.91 -7.86
CA GLU A 17 -28.19 15.61 -9.14
C GLU A 17 -27.94 14.68 -10.32
N GLN A 18 -27.15 13.62 -10.14
CA GLN A 18 -26.77 12.70 -11.21
C GLN A 18 -27.61 11.42 -11.21
N GLY A 19 -28.22 11.06 -10.07
CA GLY A 19 -29.04 9.85 -9.95
C GLY A 19 -28.24 8.55 -10.09
N VAL A 20 -26.93 8.61 -9.78
CA VAL A 20 -26.00 7.48 -9.77
C VAL A 20 -25.32 7.36 -8.41
N THR A 21 -24.58 6.28 -8.20
CA THR A 21 -23.90 6.04 -6.93
C THR A 21 -22.59 6.83 -6.85
N PRO A 22 -22.23 7.42 -5.70
CA PRO A 22 -20.94 8.08 -5.53
C PRO A 22 -19.76 7.11 -5.54
N TRP A 23 -19.86 5.93 -4.95
CA TRP A 23 -18.70 5.07 -4.67
C TRP A 23 -18.66 3.77 -5.48
N CYS A 24 -17.48 3.46 -6.01
CA CYS A 24 -17.09 2.15 -6.52
C CYS A 24 -16.27 1.43 -5.45
N ILE A 25 -16.82 0.36 -4.88
CA ILE A 25 -16.20 -0.38 -3.79
C ILE A 25 -16.36 -1.88 -4.05
N SER A 26 -15.26 -2.61 -3.92
CA SER A 26 -15.26 -4.07 -3.93
C SER A 26 -14.15 -4.63 -3.04
N ILE A 27 -14.30 -5.89 -2.64
CA ILE A 27 -13.31 -6.61 -1.83
C ILE A 27 -12.90 -7.95 -2.45
N GLU A 28 -13.52 -8.37 -3.55
CA GLU A 28 -13.21 -9.64 -4.21
C GLU A 28 -11.85 -9.55 -4.89
N HIS A 29 -10.95 -10.46 -4.52
CA HIS A 29 -9.60 -10.53 -5.08
C HIS A 29 -9.10 -11.99 -5.06
N GLY A 30 -9.97 -12.96 -5.37
CA GLY A 30 -9.62 -14.37 -5.31
C GLY A 30 -9.23 -14.84 -3.91
N GLY A 31 -8.05 -15.48 -3.79
CA GLY A 31 -7.55 -16.08 -2.54
C GLY A 31 -7.32 -15.09 -1.40
N VAL A 32 -7.20 -13.79 -1.70
CA VAL A 32 -6.93 -12.73 -0.72
C VAL A 32 -8.13 -11.85 -0.43
N THR A 33 -9.34 -12.24 -0.88
CA THR A 33 -10.59 -11.47 -0.72
C THR A 33 -10.79 -10.97 0.72
N GLY A 34 -11.06 -9.67 0.88
CA GLY A 34 -11.31 -9.03 2.18
C GLY A 34 -10.29 -7.96 2.58
N TRP A 35 -9.06 -8.02 2.06
CA TRP A 35 -7.99 -7.07 2.37
C TRP A 35 -8.40 -5.60 2.12
N VAL A 36 -9.17 -5.31 1.06
CA VAL A 36 -9.61 -3.92 0.77
C VAL A 36 -10.41 -3.32 1.92
N ALA A 37 -11.19 -4.12 2.65
CA ALA A 37 -11.97 -3.63 3.79
C ALA A 37 -11.10 -3.35 5.02
N THR A 38 -10.03 -4.12 5.25
CA THR A 38 -9.08 -3.86 6.34
C THR A 38 -8.38 -2.53 6.12
N ASP A 39 -7.91 -2.33 4.89
CA ASP A 39 -7.34 -1.12 4.33
C ASP A 39 -8.20 0.13 4.64
N TRP A 40 -9.53 0.05 4.50
CA TRP A 40 -10.45 1.14 4.83
C TRP A 40 -10.59 1.39 6.33
N ILE A 41 -10.70 0.32 7.13
CA ILE A 41 -10.82 0.43 8.60
C ILE A 41 -9.55 1.05 9.18
N GLU A 42 -8.40 0.63 8.70
CA GLU A 42 -7.08 1.14 9.09
C GLU A 42 -6.93 2.64 8.79
N ASP A 43 -7.29 3.05 7.57
CA ASP A 43 -7.19 4.44 7.12
C ASP A 43 -8.14 5.36 7.91
N VAL A 44 -9.32 4.85 8.28
CA VAL A 44 -10.28 5.55 9.14
C VAL A 44 -9.82 5.58 10.60
N LEU A 45 -9.18 4.52 11.10
CA LEU A 45 -8.62 4.50 12.47
C LEU A 45 -7.56 5.59 12.62
N LEU A 46 -6.65 5.72 11.65
CA LEU A 46 -5.65 6.80 11.62
C LEU A 46 -6.26 8.21 11.65
N ARG A 47 -7.50 8.36 11.15
CA ARG A 47 -8.24 9.63 11.09
C ARG A 47 -9.17 9.88 12.27
N THR A 48 -9.31 8.92 13.18
CA THR A 48 -10.26 8.97 14.31
C THR A 48 -9.62 8.68 15.66
N ALA A 49 -8.36 8.22 15.67
CA ALA A 49 -7.58 7.97 16.86
C ALA A 49 -6.13 8.49 16.70
N PRO A 50 -5.40 8.71 17.81
CA PRO A 50 -3.98 9.00 17.75
C PRO A 50 -3.20 7.86 17.05
N PRO A 51 -2.09 8.15 16.35
CA PRO A 51 -1.27 7.11 15.71
C PRO A 51 -0.81 6.01 16.67
N GLU A 52 -0.60 6.34 17.95
CA GLU A 52 -0.23 5.37 18.99
C GLU A 52 -1.31 4.32 19.24
N THR A 53 -2.59 4.63 18.96
CA THR A 53 -3.68 3.63 19.01
C THR A 53 -3.55 2.62 17.88
N TYR A 54 -3.14 3.07 16.69
CA TYR A 54 -2.86 2.19 15.56
C TYR A 54 -1.67 1.28 15.89
N ASP A 55 -0.59 1.86 16.42
CA ASP A 55 0.61 1.11 16.82
C ASP A 55 0.31 0.06 17.89
N ALA A 56 -0.45 0.45 18.92
CA ALA A 56 -0.89 -0.46 19.97
C ALA A 56 -1.79 -1.59 19.43
N TRP A 57 -2.59 -1.32 18.40
CA TRP A 57 -3.45 -2.35 17.80
C TRP A 57 -2.65 -3.35 16.97
N VAL A 58 -1.73 -2.87 16.13
CA VAL A 58 -0.82 -3.72 15.36
C VAL A 58 0.03 -4.60 16.28
N ALA A 59 0.54 -4.03 17.38
CA ALA A 59 1.35 -4.74 18.38
C ALA A 59 0.53 -5.58 19.38
N HIS A 60 -0.79 -5.69 19.20
CA HIS A 60 -1.71 -6.37 20.13
C HIS A 60 -1.69 -5.89 21.59
N GLU A 61 -1.27 -4.65 21.83
CA GLU A 61 -1.37 -4.01 23.15
C GLU A 61 -2.81 -3.61 23.49
N ILE A 62 -3.66 -3.47 22.46
CA ILE A 62 -5.12 -3.36 22.56
C ILE A 62 -5.80 -4.43 21.71
N PRO A 63 -6.97 -4.94 22.13
CA PRO A 63 -7.61 -6.05 21.44
C PRO A 63 -8.24 -5.60 20.13
N PHE A 64 -8.51 -6.56 19.24
CA PHE A 64 -9.12 -6.28 17.95
C PHE A 64 -10.51 -5.64 18.05
N ASN A 65 -11.25 -5.93 19.12
CA ASN A 65 -12.55 -5.34 19.44
C ASN A 65 -12.45 -4.07 20.32
N ASP A 66 -11.30 -3.39 20.34
CA ASP A 66 -11.17 -2.11 21.03
C ASP A 66 -12.20 -1.08 20.48
N PRO A 67 -12.82 -0.25 21.34
CA PRO A 67 -13.80 0.74 20.91
C PRO A 67 -13.32 1.69 19.80
N ALA A 68 -12.03 2.01 19.71
CA ALA A 68 -11.50 2.84 18.64
C ALA A 68 -11.56 2.13 17.27
N VAL A 69 -11.19 0.85 17.25
CA VAL A 69 -11.23 0.01 16.04
C VAL A 69 -12.68 -0.24 15.60
N ILE A 70 -13.57 -0.54 16.55
CA ILE A 70 -15.01 -0.68 16.29
C ILE A 70 -15.61 0.62 15.75
N ASN A 71 -15.20 1.79 16.28
CA ASN A 71 -15.64 3.08 15.77
C ASN A 71 -15.21 3.28 14.31
N ALA A 72 -13.97 2.93 13.96
CA ALA A 72 -13.49 3.02 12.58
C ALA A 72 -14.31 2.13 11.63
N ALA A 73 -14.56 0.88 12.02
CA ALA A 73 -15.40 -0.04 11.24
C ALA A 73 -16.84 0.48 11.06
N ASN A 74 -17.44 1.07 12.09
CA ASN A 74 -18.77 1.65 11.99
C ASN A 74 -18.81 2.83 11.01
N ILE A 75 -17.80 3.71 11.01
CA ILE A 75 -17.72 4.84 10.07
C ILE A 75 -17.57 4.35 8.62
N VAL A 76 -16.77 3.30 8.38
CA VAL A 76 -16.68 2.66 7.07
C VAL A 76 -18.04 2.07 6.69
N GLY A 77 -18.68 1.35 7.60
CA GLY A 77 -19.99 0.73 7.40
C GLY A 77 -21.10 1.72 7.06
N ASP A 78 -21.13 2.89 7.71
CA ASP A 78 -22.09 3.95 7.43
C ASP A 78 -22.01 4.44 5.97
N LEU A 79 -20.81 4.43 5.37
CA LEU A 79 -20.61 4.76 3.96
C LEU A 79 -20.92 3.57 3.04
N TRP A 80 -20.37 2.40 3.35
CA TRP A 80 -20.43 1.21 2.49
C TRP A 80 -21.83 0.62 2.35
N PHE A 81 -22.61 0.65 3.43
CA PHE A 81 -23.94 0.03 3.50
C PHE A 81 -25.08 1.05 3.36
N ASN A 82 -24.75 2.30 3.02
CA ASN A 82 -25.76 3.24 2.57
C ASN A 82 -26.34 2.75 1.23
N PRO A 83 -27.67 2.58 1.13
CA PRO A 83 -28.32 1.95 -0.02
C PRO A 83 -28.16 2.73 -1.34
N ASP A 84 -27.81 4.01 -1.27
CA ASP A 84 -27.68 4.89 -2.42
C ASP A 84 -26.20 5.18 -2.78
N TYR A 85 -25.25 4.75 -1.94
CA TYR A 85 -23.86 5.22 -2.06
C TYR A 85 -22.96 4.32 -2.91
N VAL A 86 -23.15 3.00 -2.87
CA VAL A 86 -22.21 2.05 -3.48
C VAL A 86 -22.80 1.39 -4.71
N TYR A 87 -22.04 1.42 -5.81
CA TYR A 87 -22.40 0.74 -7.05
C TYR A 87 -22.59 -0.77 -6.81
N GLY A 88 -23.80 -1.26 -7.05
CA GLY A 88 -24.17 -2.67 -6.81
C GLY A 88 -24.41 -3.04 -5.33
N GLY A 89 -24.27 -2.10 -4.40
CA GLY A 89 -24.41 -2.31 -2.95
C GLY A 89 -23.54 -3.46 -2.42
N SER A 90 -23.94 -4.07 -1.30
CA SER A 90 -23.21 -5.16 -0.64
C SER A 90 -22.95 -6.37 -1.56
N THR A 91 -23.86 -6.63 -2.52
CA THR A 91 -23.64 -7.69 -3.53
C THR A 91 -22.51 -7.31 -4.49
N GLY A 92 -22.46 -6.06 -4.95
CA GLY A 92 -21.35 -5.54 -5.75
C GLY A 92 -20.03 -5.61 -4.99
N ILE A 93 -20.03 -5.17 -3.73
CA ILE A 93 -18.84 -5.20 -2.87
C ILE A 93 -18.22 -6.61 -2.81
N LEU A 94 -19.05 -7.66 -2.68
CA LEU A 94 -18.61 -9.05 -2.54
C LEU A 94 -18.24 -9.75 -3.86
N SER A 95 -18.62 -9.22 -5.02
CA SER A 95 -18.59 -10.00 -6.27
C SER A 95 -17.92 -9.31 -7.46
N ILE A 96 -17.70 -8.00 -7.41
CA ILE A 96 -16.91 -7.29 -8.41
C ILE A 96 -15.44 -7.54 -8.08
N PHE A 97 -14.69 -8.07 -9.05
CA PHE A 97 -13.24 -8.23 -8.91
C PHE A 97 -12.57 -6.89 -8.69
N VAL A 98 -11.56 -6.82 -7.82
CA VAL A 98 -10.91 -5.56 -7.43
C VAL A 98 -10.41 -4.77 -8.64
N GLY A 99 -9.84 -5.45 -9.64
CA GLY A 99 -9.36 -4.86 -10.88
C GLY A 99 -10.47 -4.35 -11.81
N ASP A 100 -11.74 -4.70 -11.57
CA ASP A 100 -12.89 -4.19 -12.33
C ASP A 100 -13.65 -3.07 -11.59
N THR A 101 -13.31 -2.78 -10.33
CA THR A 101 -14.08 -1.89 -9.45
C THR A 101 -14.29 -0.51 -10.03
N GLN A 102 -13.23 0.05 -10.61
CA GLN A 102 -13.17 1.40 -11.18
C GLN A 102 -13.75 1.48 -12.59
N THR A 103 -14.01 0.35 -13.27
CA THR A 103 -14.54 0.34 -14.64
C THR A 103 -15.78 1.22 -14.83
N PRO A 104 -16.77 1.24 -13.91
CA PRO A 104 -17.94 2.09 -14.06
C PRO A 104 -17.66 3.59 -13.94
N MET A 105 -16.47 4.01 -13.46
CA MET A 105 -16.03 5.42 -13.48
C MET A 105 -15.71 5.91 -14.91
N PHE A 106 -15.33 4.99 -15.79
CA PHE A 106 -14.93 5.29 -17.17
C PHE A 106 -16.08 5.15 -18.18
N GLU A 107 -17.29 4.82 -17.71
CA GLU A 107 -18.50 4.82 -18.53
C GLU A 107 -19.00 6.26 -18.83
N ASP A 108 -19.83 6.41 -19.87
CA ASP A 108 -20.44 7.70 -20.24
C ASP A 108 -21.98 7.59 -20.24
N PRO A 109 -22.69 8.12 -19.22
CA PRO A 109 -22.13 8.78 -18.02
C PRO A 109 -21.56 7.77 -17.00
N PRO A 110 -20.65 8.18 -16.10
CA PRO A 110 -20.13 7.31 -15.05
C PRO A 110 -21.25 6.77 -14.17
N GLN A 111 -21.14 5.49 -13.79
CA GLN A 111 -22.09 4.86 -12.87
C GLN A 111 -21.63 4.97 -11.40
N CYS A 112 -20.34 5.24 -11.18
CA CYS A 112 -19.81 5.69 -9.90
C CYS A 112 -18.63 6.67 -10.07
N TRP A 113 -18.35 7.46 -9.03
CA TRP A 113 -17.52 8.67 -9.13
C TRP A 113 -16.26 8.64 -8.28
N PHE A 114 -16.25 7.86 -7.21
CA PHE A 114 -15.16 7.75 -6.24
C PHE A 114 -14.72 6.32 -6.07
N HIS A 115 -13.41 6.11 -6.06
CA HIS A 115 -12.81 4.82 -5.72
C HIS A 115 -11.61 5.06 -4.82
N ARG A 116 -11.73 4.71 -3.53
CA ARG A 116 -10.56 4.71 -2.63
C ARG A 116 -9.82 3.41 -2.83
N GLN A 117 -8.60 3.52 -3.34
CA GLN A 117 -7.72 2.39 -3.58
C GLN A 117 -6.27 2.88 -3.69
N ALA A 118 -5.35 1.98 -3.42
CA ALA A 118 -3.93 2.17 -3.56
C ALA A 118 -3.51 2.68 -4.94
N GLY A 119 -2.33 3.31 -4.95
CA GLY A 119 -1.69 3.92 -6.10
C GLY A 119 -1.55 3.11 -7.37
N TRP A 120 -1.52 1.79 -7.25
CA TRP A 120 -1.28 0.84 -8.33
C TRP A 120 -2.52 0.50 -9.15
N ILE A 121 -3.72 0.94 -8.72
CA ILE A 121 -4.96 0.63 -9.44
C ILE A 121 -4.98 1.05 -10.93
N PRO A 122 -4.21 2.06 -11.41
CA PRO A 122 -4.05 2.32 -12.83
C PRO A 122 -3.65 1.13 -13.69
N ASP A 123 -2.91 0.16 -13.14
CA ASP A 123 -2.47 -1.03 -13.89
C ASP A 123 -3.66 -1.91 -14.33
N PHE A 124 -4.81 -1.76 -13.68
CA PHE A 124 -6.06 -2.46 -14.01
C PHE A 124 -7.03 -1.63 -14.87
N TRP A 125 -6.65 -0.42 -15.28
CA TRP A 125 -7.58 0.44 -16.03
C TRP A 125 -7.82 -0.08 -17.46
N PRO A 126 -9.02 0.16 -18.02
CA PRO A 126 -9.31 -0.19 -19.41
C PRO A 126 -8.28 0.39 -20.38
N GLU A 127 -7.97 -0.36 -21.44
CA GLU A 127 -7.02 0.06 -22.48
C GLU A 127 -7.35 1.47 -23.00
N GLY A 128 -6.33 2.35 -22.98
CA GLY A 128 -6.43 3.73 -23.46
C GLY A 128 -6.88 4.75 -22.42
N MET A 129 -7.12 4.34 -21.16
CA MET A 129 -7.27 5.28 -20.05
C MET A 129 -5.91 5.69 -19.51
N GLU A 130 -5.71 6.99 -19.28
CA GLU A 130 -4.43 7.55 -18.87
C GLU A 130 -4.50 8.18 -17.47
N PRO A 131 -3.62 7.78 -16.51
CA PRO A 131 -3.48 8.42 -15.21
C PRO A 131 -3.21 9.91 -15.34
N GLY A 132 -4.03 10.67 -14.64
CA GLY A 132 -3.98 12.11 -14.62
C GLY A 132 -4.68 12.80 -15.79
N VAL A 133 -5.15 12.04 -16.78
CA VAL A 133 -5.92 12.56 -17.92
C VAL A 133 -7.38 12.12 -17.84
N ASP A 134 -7.65 10.82 -17.68
CA ASP A 134 -9.00 10.27 -17.60
C ASP A 134 -9.51 10.09 -16.17
N SER A 135 -8.58 9.85 -15.24
CA SER A 135 -8.84 9.81 -13.81
C SER A 135 -7.66 10.41 -13.06
N SER A 136 -7.94 11.10 -11.97
CA SER A 136 -6.96 11.67 -11.04
C SER A 136 -7.38 11.32 -9.63
N PHE A 137 -6.63 11.75 -8.62
CA PHE A 137 -6.93 11.43 -7.23
C PHE A 137 -6.88 12.68 -6.35
N PHE A 138 -7.56 12.59 -5.21
CA PHE A 138 -7.36 13.48 -4.08
C PHE A 138 -7.04 12.68 -2.84
N TYR A 139 -6.36 13.29 -1.88
CA TYR A 139 -6.07 12.67 -0.59
C TYR A 139 -7.35 12.39 0.19
N LEU A 140 -7.49 11.18 0.76
CA LEU A 140 -8.66 10.81 1.57
C LEU A 140 -8.78 11.77 2.76
N PRO A 141 -9.85 12.59 2.83
CA PRO A 141 -9.91 13.69 3.77
C PRO A 141 -9.82 13.27 5.24
N PRO A 142 -9.32 14.14 6.15
CA PRO A 142 -9.41 13.91 7.59
C PRO A 142 -10.86 13.80 8.05
N ILE A 143 -11.07 12.95 9.07
CA ILE A 143 -12.34 12.83 9.80
C ILE A 143 -12.26 13.71 11.06
N ASP A 144 -11.21 13.53 11.85
CA ASP A 144 -10.88 14.42 12.96
C ASP A 144 -9.60 15.19 12.64
N GLU A 145 -9.75 16.51 12.46
CA GLU A 145 -8.65 17.41 12.09
C GLU A 145 -7.49 17.39 13.09
N GLN A 146 -7.72 16.97 14.35
CA GLN A 146 -6.67 16.92 15.36
C GLN A 146 -5.57 15.90 15.04
N TYR A 147 -5.88 14.88 14.21
CA TYR A 147 -4.92 13.85 13.79
C TYR A 147 -4.25 14.17 12.45
N GLY A 148 -4.51 15.35 11.88
CA GLY A 148 -3.81 15.86 10.70
C GLY A 148 -4.13 15.10 9.42
N LYS A 149 -3.09 14.84 8.60
CA LYS A 149 -3.19 14.14 7.31
C LYS A 149 -2.37 12.84 7.33
N PRO A 150 -2.85 11.79 8.03
CA PRO A 150 -2.14 10.51 8.08
C PRO A 150 -2.20 9.77 6.74
N VAL A 151 -1.14 9.06 6.40
CA VAL A 151 -1.08 8.21 5.21
C VAL A 151 -1.00 6.76 5.67
N LEU A 152 -1.93 5.94 5.20
CA LEU A 152 -1.80 4.50 5.15
C LEU A 152 -0.94 4.15 3.94
N GLY A 153 0.16 3.46 4.21
CA GLY A 153 1.08 2.94 3.22
C GLY A 153 0.97 1.43 3.11
N GLY A 154 1.45 0.89 2.01
CA GLY A 154 1.83 -0.52 1.91
C GLY A 154 3.08 -0.62 1.05
N GLY A 155 3.52 -1.83 0.79
CA GLY A 155 4.73 -2.04 0.01
C GLY A 155 5.16 -3.49 -0.05
N ASP A 156 6.21 -3.71 -0.83
CA ASP A 156 6.80 -5.02 -1.02
C ASP A 156 8.28 -4.95 -0.61
N VAL A 157 8.72 -5.92 0.18
CA VAL A 157 10.11 -6.07 0.61
C VAL A 157 10.70 -7.35 0.02
N PHE A 158 11.92 -7.30 -0.50
CA PHE A 158 12.63 -8.49 -0.96
C PHE A 158 13.55 -9.01 0.12
N ALA A 159 13.48 -10.30 0.43
CA ALA A 159 14.34 -10.96 1.39
C ALA A 159 15.02 -12.18 0.76
N ALA A 160 16.27 -12.42 1.13
CA ALA A 160 17.08 -13.51 0.60
C ALA A 160 17.09 -14.71 1.54
N PHE A 161 16.95 -15.91 0.97
CA PHE A 161 17.07 -17.21 1.66
C PHE A 161 18.46 -17.83 1.50
N ASP A 162 19.29 -17.28 0.61
CA ASP A 162 20.60 -17.81 0.26
C ASP A 162 21.64 -16.67 0.21
N ASP A 163 22.83 -16.92 0.73
CA ASP A 163 23.92 -15.94 0.87
C ASP A 163 24.97 -15.98 -0.27
N ARG A 164 24.64 -16.68 -1.37
CA ARG A 164 25.50 -16.72 -2.56
C ARG A 164 25.80 -15.31 -3.09
N PRO A 165 27.04 -15.05 -3.55
CA PRO A 165 27.43 -13.72 -4.02
C PRO A 165 26.56 -13.14 -5.13
N GLU A 166 26.06 -13.98 -6.06
CA GLU A 166 25.16 -13.56 -7.13
C GLU A 166 23.77 -13.15 -6.62
N VAL A 167 23.30 -13.74 -5.51
CA VAL A 167 22.04 -13.37 -4.84
C VAL A 167 22.21 -12.03 -4.15
N MET A 168 23.32 -11.84 -3.42
CA MET A 168 23.63 -10.56 -2.76
C MET A 168 23.82 -9.42 -3.78
N ALA A 169 24.45 -9.71 -4.93
CA ALA A 169 24.58 -8.72 -6.00
C ALA A 169 23.23 -8.25 -6.53
N PHE A 170 22.27 -9.17 -6.62
CA PHE A 170 20.93 -8.84 -7.09
C PHE A 170 20.11 -8.12 -5.99
N MET A 171 20.26 -8.49 -4.71
CA MET A 171 19.69 -7.73 -3.59
C MET A 171 20.22 -6.28 -3.54
N GLU A 172 21.52 -6.08 -3.75
CA GLU A 172 22.13 -4.75 -3.84
C GLU A 172 21.59 -3.96 -5.04
N TYR A 173 21.39 -4.61 -6.19
CA TYR A 173 20.76 -3.99 -7.36
C TYR A 173 19.32 -3.54 -7.06
N LEU A 174 18.51 -4.39 -6.44
CA LEU A 174 17.14 -4.04 -6.03
C LEU A 174 17.13 -2.86 -5.05
N SER A 175 18.17 -2.69 -4.24
CA SER A 175 18.30 -1.55 -3.32
C SER A 175 18.85 -0.28 -3.96
N SER A 176 19.25 -0.31 -5.24
CA SER A 176 19.78 0.85 -5.96
C SER A 176 18.67 1.61 -6.73
N PRO A 177 18.84 2.91 -7.01
CA PRO A 177 17.94 3.65 -7.90
C PRO A 177 17.79 2.96 -9.27
N GLU A 178 18.88 2.46 -9.84
CA GLU A 178 18.88 1.76 -11.13
C GLU A 178 17.99 0.50 -11.11
N GLY A 179 17.87 -0.17 -9.98
CA GLY A 179 16.96 -1.31 -9.77
C GLY A 179 15.47 -0.95 -9.83
N ALA A 180 15.13 0.33 -9.77
CA ALA A 180 13.77 0.84 -9.89
C ALA A 180 13.51 1.61 -11.21
N GLU A 181 14.57 1.97 -11.96
CA GLU A 181 14.50 2.94 -13.06
C GLU A 181 13.46 2.59 -14.14
N ILE A 182 13.47 1.35 -14.61
CA ILE A 182 12.56 0.91 -15.69
C ILE A 182 11.11 1.00 -15.22
N TRP A 183 10.80 0.49 -14.03
CA TRP A 183 9.43 0.43 -13.56
C TRP A 183 8.89 1.82 -13.25
N VAL A 184 9.69 2.67 -12.59
CA VAL A 184 9.36 4.08 -12.37
C VAL A 184 9.04 4.80 -13.69
N LYS A 185 9.79 4.50 -14.76
CA LYS A 185 9.59 5.08 -16.09
C LYS A 185 8.44 4.48 -16.89
N ASN A 186 8.02 3.25 -16.57
CA ASN A 186 6.83 2.64 -17.14
C ASN A 186 5.55 3.17 -16.45
N GLY A 187 5.64 3.54 -15.17
CA GLY A 187 4.53 3.99 -14.34
C GLY A 187 3.91 2.88 -13.51
N GLY A 188 3.01 3.24 -12.57
CA GLY A 188 2.35 2.30 -11.66
C GLY A 188 3.21 1.85 -10.47
N PHE A 189 4.37 2.48 -10.28
CA PHE A 189 5.36 2.09 -9.28
C PHE A 189 5.91 3.29 -8.52
N ILE A 190 5.92 3.19 -7.19
CA ILE A 190 6.56 4.15 -6.30
C ILE A 190 7.75 3.47 -5.62
N SER A 191 8.95 4.01 -5.83
CA SER A 191 10.12 3.55 -5.11
C SER A 191 10.14 4.12 -3.68
N PRO A 192 10.44 3.31 -2.65
CA PRO A 192 10.79 3.79 -1.32
C PRO A 192 12.23 4.30 -1.22
N ASN A 193 13.04 4.18 -2.28
CA ASN A 193 14.42 4.65 -2.33
C ASN A 193 14.49 6.15 -2.68
N ASN A 194 15.02 6.95 -1.75
CA ASN A 194 15.18 8.41 -1.86
C ASN A 194 16.19 8.86 -2.92
N GLY A 195 17.04 7.96 -3.39
CA GLY A 195 17.98 8.17 -4.49
C GLY A 195 17.32 8.15 -5.86
N VAL A 196 16.08 7.66 -5.99
CA VAL A 196 15.31 7.68 -7.25
C VAL A 196 14.96 9.12 -7.65
N PRO A 197 15.42 9.60 -8.81
CA PRO A 197 15.11 10.95 -9.27
C PRO A 197 13.61 11.16 -9.54
N ALA A 198 13.06 12.26 -9.02
CA ALA A 198 11.65 12.60 -9.20
C ALA A 198 11.24 12.83 -10.67
N ASP A 199 12.19 13.08 -11.59
CA ASP A 199 11.95 13.25 -13.02
C ASP A 199 11.96 11.92 -13.80
N TRP A 200 12.18 10.78 -13.13
CA TRP A 200 12.01 9.46 -13.73
C TRP A 200 10.56 9.01 -13.80
N TYR A 201 9.70 9.48 -12.90
CA TYR A 201 8.29 9.09 -12.86
C TYR A 201 7.60 9.41 -14.18
N ALA A 202 6.99 8.38 -14.78
CA ALA A 202 6.37 8.45 -16.10
C ALA A 202 5.24 9.48 -16.20
N ASN A 203 4.55 9.71 -15.09
CA ASN A 203 3.36 10.55 -15.00
C ASN A 203 3.32 11.31 -13.67
N TYR A 204 2.52 12.37 -13.62
CA TYR A 204 2.41 13.20 -12.41
C TYR A 204 1.73 12.45 -11.26
N VAL A 205 0.88 11.46 -11.57
CA VAL A 205 0.11 10.72 -10.56
C VAL A 205 1.08 9.94 -9.67
N ASP A 206 2.02 9.21 -10.27
CA ASP A 206 3.05 8.48 -9.52
C ASP A 206 3.99 9.44 -8.79
N GLN A 207 4.41 10.53 -9.44
CA GLN A 207 5.25 11.55 -8.81
C GLN A 207 4.56 12.18 -7.58
N ALA A 208 3.26 12.49 -7.68
CA ALA A 208 2.49 13.08 -6.59
C ALA A 208 2.29 12.11 -5.43
N GLN A 209 2.12 10.82 -5.71
CA GLN A 209 2.05 9.78 -4.69
C GLN A 209 3.39 9.57 -3.98
N ALA A 210 4.50 9.55 -4.73
CA ALA A 210 5.84 9.52 -4.15
C ALA A 210 6.06 10.71 -3.20
N GLN A 211 5.62 11.90 -3.61
CA GLN A 211 5.69 13.10 -2.79
C GLN A 211 4.81 13.01 -1.54
N ILE A 212 3.60 12.43 -1.63
CA ILE A 212 2.74 12.21 -0.45
C ILE A 212 3.43 11.34 0.59
N LEU A 213 4.08 10.25 0.16
CA LEU A 213 4.81 9.37 1.07
C LEU A 213 6.04 10.08 1.66
N ALA A 214 6.76 10.88 0.87
CA ALA A 214 7.92 11.64 1.33
C ALA A 214 7.55 12.75 2.33
N ASP A 215 6.40 13.39 2.16
CA ASP A 215 5.94 14.52 3.00
C ASP A 215 5.06 14.09 4.18
N ALA A 216 4.68 12.82 4.27
CA ALA A 216 3.74 12.34 5.28
C ALA A 216 4.26 12.62 6.70
N THR A 217 3.52 13.43 7.46
CA THR A 217 3.83 13.68 8.89
C THR A 217 3.53 12.47 9.77
N THR A 218 2.68 11.58 9.28
CA THR A 218 2.33 10.31 9.91
C THR A 218 2.09 9.31 8.79
N LEU A 219 2.99 8.35 8.66
CA LEU A 219 2.88 7.20 7.77
C LEU A 219 2.74 5.95 8.65
N ARG A 220 1.77 5.09 8.35
CA ARG A 220 1.68 3.75 8.92
C ARG A 220 1.53 2.75 7.81
N PHE A 221 2.28 1.67 7.90
CA PHE A 221 2.12 0.54 7.01
C PHE A 221 0.83 -0.19 7.37
N ASP A 222 0.22 -0.82 6.37
CA ASP A 222 -0.95 -1.67 6.49
C ASP A 222 -0.88 -2.60 7.71
N ALA A 223 -1.89 -2.55 8.56
CA ALA A 223 -1.94 -3.28 9.81
C ALA A 223 -2.10 -4.77 9.55
N SER A 224 -2.95 -5.16 8.61
CA SER A 224 -3.15 -6.57 8.27
C SER A 224 -1.88 -7.23 7.72
N ASP A 225 -1.04 -6.47 7.01
CA ASP A 225 0.27 -6.93 6.51
C ASP A 225 1.34 -7.02 7.62
N LEU A 226 1.14 -6.30 8.73
CA LEU A 226 2.00 -6.30 9.93
C LEU A 226 1.55 -7.26 11.02
N MET A 227 0.32 -7.79 10.95
CA MET A 227 -0.24 -8.74 11.91
C MET A 227 0.19 -10.18 11.61
N PRO A 228 0.11 -11.12 12.57
CA PRO A 228 0.46 -12.52 12.31
C PRO A 228 -0.33 -13.03 11.10
N ALA A 229 0.27 -13.87 10.25
CA ALA A 229 -0.38 -14.27 8.99
C ALA A 229 -1.75 -14.93 9.22
N GLU A 230 -1.90 -15.69 10.30
CA GLU A 230 -3.17 -16.31 10.72
C GLU A 230 -4.27 -15.30 11.09
N VAL A 231 -3.88 -14.08 11.48
CA VAL A 231 -4.77 -12.98 11.85
C VAL A 231 -4.97 -12.04 10.68
N GLY A 232 -3.92 -11.36 10.23
CA GLY A 232 -3.99 -10.31 9.21
C GLY A 232 -4.51 -10.84 7.86
N ALA A 233 -3.70 -11.67 7.22
CA ALA A 233 -4.08 -12.35 5.97
C ALA A 233 -5.13 -13.46 6.16
N GLY A 234 -5.39 -13.88 7.40
CA GLY A 234 -6.31 -14.94 7.75
C GLY A 234 -7.69 -14.45 8.20
N THR A 235 -7.90 -14.39 9.52
CA THR A 235 -9.22 -14.12 10.10
C THR A 235 -9.71 -12.69 9.88
N PHE A 236 -8.82 -11.71 9.74
CA PHE A 236 -9.22 -10.33 9.46
C PHE A 236 -9.78 -10.20 8.05
N TRP A 237 -9.05 -10.65 7.02
CA TRP A 237 -9.55 -10.64 5.63
C TRP A 237 -10.84 -11.44 5.48
N SER A 238 -10.87 -12.70 5.95
CA SER A 238 -12.07 -13.53 5.87
C SER A 238 -13.23 -12.98 6.72
N GLY A 239 -12.94 -12.42 7.87
CA GLY A 239 -13.92 -11.73 8.72
C GLY A 239 -14.55 -10.52 8.03
N MET A 240 -13.81 -9.80 7.19
CA MET A 240 -14.36 -8.69 6.41
C MET A 240 -15.38 -9.16 5.36
N VAL A 241 -15.21 -10.35 4.80
CA VAL A 241 -16.22 -10.96 3.91
C VAL A 241 -17.52 -11.23 4.68
N ASP A 242 -17.42 -11.76 5.90
CA ASP A 242 -18.56 -12.00 6.77
C ASP A 242 -19.21 -10.69 7.25
N TRP A 243 -18.40 -9.66 7.49
CA TRP A 243 -18.85 -8.32 7.87
C TRP A 243 -19.66 -7.64 6.77
N VAL A 244 -19.15 -7.65 5.53
CA VAL A 244 -19.87 -7.12 4.36
C VAL A 244 -21.12 -7.93 4.06
N SER A 245 -21.06 -9.25 4.18
CA SER A 245 -22.22 -10.14 3.97
C SER A 245 -23.38 -9.86 4.92
N ALA A 246 -23.09 -9.33 6.11
CA ALA A 246 -24.07 -8.93 7.11
C ALA A 246 -24.32 -7.42 7.17
N GLU A 247 -23.80 -6.65 6.19
CA GLU A 247 -23.94 -5.19 6.11
C GLU A 247 -23.54 -4.50 7.41
N GLY A 248 -22.45 -4.97 8.03
CA GLY A 248 -21.89 -4.44 9.26
C GLY A 248 -22.69 -4.72 10.54
N THR A 249 -23.83 -5.39 10.46
CA THR A 249 -24.69 -5.66 11.63
C THR A 249 -24.08 -6.63 12.65
N ASN A 250 -23.01 -7.33 12.26
CA ASN A 250 -22.25 -8.29 13.06
C ASN A 250 -20.85 -7.78 13.46
N THR A 251 -20.56 -6.47 13.38
CA THR A 251 -19.23 -5.89 13.65
C THR A 251 -18.59 -6.43 14.94
N GLU A 252 -19.29 -6.36 16.07
CA GLU A 252 -18.77 -6.86 17.37
C GLU A 252 -18.46 -8.36 17.36
N GLU A 253 -19.27 -9.17 16.68
CA GLU A 253 -19.08 -10.62 16.59
C GLU A 253 -17.87 -10.97 15.73
N VAL A 254 -17.73 -10.33 14.56
CA VAL A 254 -16.59 -10.53 13.65
C VAL A 254 -15.29 -10.12 14.33
N PHE A 255 -15.26 -8.96 14.98
CA PHE A 255 -14.04 -8.43 15.58
C PHE A 255 -13.63 -9.23 16.82
N GLN A 256 -14.59 -9.78 17.58
CA GLN A 256 -14.28 -10.76 18.63
C GLN A 256 -13.72 -12.07 18.05
N ALA A 257 -14.23 -12.55 16.91
CA ALA A 257 -13.72 -13.76 16.29
C ALA A 257 -12.28 -13.59 15.76
N ILE A 258 -11.94 -12.40 15.28
CA ILE A 258 -10.56 -12.04 14.89
C ILE A 258 -9.66 -11.99 16.13
N GLU A 259 -10.10 -11.33 17.21
CA GLU A 259 -9.36 -11.31 18.49
C GLU A 259 -9.11 -12.74 19.02
N ASP A 260 -10.12 -13.61 18.96
CA ASP A 260 -10.01 -15.00 19.43
C ASP A 260 -9.00 -15.85 18.61
N SER A 261 -8.58 -15.37 17.44
CA SER A 261 -7.59 -16.02 16.59
C SER A 261 -6.16 -15.55 16.82
N TRP A 262 -5.95 -14.52 17.63
CA TRP A 262 -4.62 -14.00 17.89
C TRP A 262 -3.77 -15.08 18.58
N PRO A 263 -2.57 -15.39 18.05
CA PRO A 263 -1.77 -16.46 18.62
C PRO A 263 -1.17 -16.03 19.97
N ASP A 264 -1.06 -16.97 20.91
CA ASP A 264 -0.47 -16.72 22.23
C ASP A 264 0.95 -16.14 22.07
N GLU A 265 1.37 -15.27 23.02
CA GLU A 265 2.62 -14.45 23.03
C GLU A 265 3.93 -15.18 22.63
N GLU A 266 3.98 -16.52 22.60
CA GLU A 266 5.16 -17.30 22.17
C GLU A 266 5.46 -17.21 20.66
N THR A 267 4.56 -16.66 19.83
CA THR A 267 4.77 -16.54 18.37
C THR A 267 5.04 -15.11 17.87
N GLY A 268 4.86 -14.11 18.76
CA GLY A 268 5.51 -12.79 18.76
C GLY A 268 5.25 -11.85 17.57
N LEU A 269 4.38 -10.87 17.76
CA LEU A 269 4.55 -9.52 17.19
C LEU A 269 4.45 -8.53 18.36
N GLY A 270 5.49 -8.51 19.18
CA GLY A 270 5.48 -7.78 20.43
C GLY A 270 6.85 -7.76 21.08
N GLY A 271 7.65 -6.77 20.69
CA GLY A 271 8.91 -6.51 21.36
C GLY A 271 9.69 -5.43 20.65
N SER A 272 9.69 -4.23 21.22
CA SER A 272 10.85 -3.35 21.15
C SER A 272 12.03 -4.12 21.77
N GLY A 273 12.71 -4.92 20.96
CA GLY A 273 13.86 -5.70 21.37
C GLY A 273 14.99 -4.75 21.72
N ASP A 274 15.42 -4.78 23.00
CA ASP A 274 16.64 -4.14 23.44
C ASP A 274 17.78 -4.52 22.49
N VAL A 275 18.42 -3.50 21.91
CA VAL A 275 19.58 -3.57 21.03
C VAL A 275 20.65 -4.48 21.65
N ALA A 276 20.78 -5.69 21.10
CA ALA A 276 21.81 -6.63 21.47
C ALA A 276 22.99 -6.51 20.50
N ALA A 277 24.06 -5.89 21.00
CA ALA A 277 25.47 -5.96 20.60
C ALA A 277 25.82 -6.00 19.10
N GLU A 278 26.43 -4.89 18.65
CA GLU A 278 27.27 -4.76 17.45
C GLU A 278 28.08 -6.05 17.15
N GLU A 279 27.62 -6.85 16.19
CA GLU A 279 28.52 -7.68 15.37
C GLU A 279 29.16 -6.79 14.28
N GLU A 280 30.34 -7.17 13.79
CA GLU A 280 31.11 -6.38 12.82
C GLU A 280 30.28 -6.13 11.55
N VAL A 281 29.67 -4.94 11.48
CA VAL A 281 29.15 -4.34 10.24
C VAL A 281 30.30 -4.26 9.24
N ALA A 282 30.09 -4.71 8.01
CA ALA A 282 31.11 -4.69 6.96
C ALA A 282 31.66 -3.25 6.76
N ASP A 283 32.99 -3.12 6.73
CA ASP A 283 33.72 -1.85 6.57
C ASP A 283 33.49 -1.25 5.16
N ALA A 284 32.87 -0.07 5.14
CA ALA A 284 32.61 0.87 4.05
C ALA A 284 33.41 0.70 2.72
N GLY A 285 32.91 -0.19 1.87
CA GLY A 285 32.86 -0.04 0.40
C GLY A 285 31.40 0.14 -0.05
N GLY A 286 31.14 0.65 -1.25
CA GLY A 286 29.76 0.71 -1.80
C GLY A 286 29.17 -0.69 -2.05
N TYR A 287 28.12 -0.83 -2.86
CA TYR A 287 27.58 -2.15 -3.25
C TYR A 287 28.64 -3.03 -3.95
N GLU A 288 29.34 -3.87 -3.19
CA GLU A 288 30.54 -4.59 -3.66
C GLU A 288 30.18 -5.82 -4.49
N TYR A 289 29.10 -6.53 -4.11
CA TYR A 289 28.61 -7.70 -4.84
C TYR A 289 28.07 -7.28 -6.21
N LEU A 290 27.33 -6.17 -6.27
CA LEU A 290 26.85 -5.57 -7.52
C LEU A 290 28.02 -5.14 -8.40
N GLN A 291 29.05 -4.51 -7.83
CA GLN A 291 30.25 -4.14 -8.59
C GLN A 291 30.98 -5.36 -9.17
N ALA A 292 31.07 -6.46 -8.42
CA ALA A 292 31.65 -7.71 -8.88
C ALA A 292 30.79 -8.37 -9.98
N ALA A 293 29.47 -8.36 -9.83
CA ALA A 293 28.54 -8.85 -10.84
C ALA A 293 28.66 -8.07 -12.16
N LEU A 294 28.71 -6.74 -12.09
CA LEU A 294 28.92 -5.86 -13.26
C LEU A 294 30.31 -6.02 -13.89
N ALA A 295 31.29 -6.54 -13.15
CA ALA A 295 32.59 -6.95 -13.67
C ALA A 295 32.57 -8.34 -14.32
N GLY A 296 31.43 -9.04 -14.29
CA GLY A 296 31.21 -10.37 -14.87
C GLY A 296 31.72 -11.51 -14.00
N GLU A 297 31.92 -11.31 -12.69
CA GLU A 297 32.44 -12.36 -11.80
C GLU A 297 31.46 -13.55 -11.63
N TYR A 298 30.18 -13.32 -11.86
CA TYR A 298 29.10 -14.30 -11.69
C TYR A 298 28.40 -14.67 -13.02
N ASP A 299 29.06 -14.45 -14.16
CA ASP A 299 28.51 -14.80 -15.48
C ASP A 299 28.13 -16.29 -15.56
N GLY A 300 26.88 -16.55 -15.95
CA GLY A 300 26.31 -17.89 -16.08
C GLY A 300 25.81 -18.54 -14.79
N THR A 301 25.73 -17.81 -13.67
CA THR A 301 25.01 -18.26 -12.47
C THR A 301 23.51 -18.01 -12.61
N GLU A 302 22.71 -18.56 -11.69
CA GLU A 302 21.25 -18.49 -11.68
C GLU A 302 20.77 -18.02 -10.29
N VAL A 303 19.79 -17.12 -10.28
CA VAL A 303 19.07 -16.65 -9.09
C VAL A 303 17.57 -16.81 -9.34
N THR A 304 16.89 -17.47 -8.40
CA THR A 304 15.44 -17.69 -8.42
C THR A 304 14.73 -16.69 -7.52
N VAL A 305 13.67 -16.06 -8.05
CA VAL A 305 12.89 -15.03 -7.37
C VAL A 305 11.43 -15.44 -7.37
N PHE A 306 10.80 -15.51 -6.20
CA PHE A 306 9.37 -15.78 -6.06
C PHE A 306 8.63 -14.55 -5.54
N GLY A 307 7.48 -14.21 -6.11
CA GLY A 307 6.72 -13.05 -5.64
C GLY A 307 5.24 -13.10 -6.00
N LYS A 308 4.51 -12.09 -5.55
CA LYS A 308 3.06 -11.97 -5.78
C LYS A 308 2.69 -11.46 -7.17
N TRP A 309 3.54 -10.63 -7.76
CA TRP A 309 3.18 -9.91 -8.99
C TRP A 309 3.00 -10.87 -10.16
N THR A 310 1.85 -10.74 -10.80
CA THR A 310 1.49 -11.48 -12.01
C THR A 310 1.01 -10.49 -13.08
N GLU A 311 0.91 -10.95 -14.32
CA GLU A 311 0.38 -10.13 -15.42
C GLU A 311 1.15 -8.80 -15.56
N GLY A 312 0.49 -7.64 -15.64
CA GLY A 312 1.14 -6.36 -15.94
C GLY A 312 2.24 -5.96 -14.95
N GLU A 313 2.04 -6.24 -13.65
CA GLU A 313 3.07 -5.98 -12.63
C GLU A 313 4.27 -6.92 -12.80
N GLY A 314 4.02 -8.20 -13.10
CA GLY A 314 5.06 -9.19 -13.36
C GLY A 314 5.89 -8.86 -14.61
N GLU A 315 5.24 -8.43 -15.70
CA GLU A 315 5.90 -8.02 -16.94
C GLU A 315 6.81 -6.80 -16.73
N ASN A 316 6.37 -5.83 -15.91
CA ASN A 316 7.18 -4.67 -15.54
C ASN A 316 8.41 -5.09 -14.71
N PHE A 317 8.24 -6.00 -13.75
CA PHE A 317 9.36 -6.47 -12.96
C PHE A 317 10.35 -7.29 -13.80
N GLU A 318 9.88 -8.20 -14.64
CA GLU A 318 10.73 -8.97 -15.57
C GLU A 318 11.59 -8.08 -16.48
N ALA A 319 11.09 -6.91 -16.87
CA ALA A 319 11.88 -5.93 -17.63
C ALA A 319 13.07 -5.38 -16.82
N VAL A 320 12.89 -5.11 -15.52
CA VAL A 320 13.97 -4.75 -14.59
C VAL A 320 15.01 -5.88 -14.51
N LEU A 321 14.54 -7.13 -14.38
CA LEU A 321 15.41 -8.30 -14.30
C LEU A 321 16.25 -8.49 -15.57
N ALA A 322 15.66 -8.21 -16.74
CA ALA A 322 16.34 -8.36 -18.02
C ALA A 322 17.55 -7.42 -18.17
N GLU A 323 17.48 -6.18 -17.67
CA GLU A 323 18.62 -5.25 -17.72
C GLU A 323 19.76 -5.72 -16.80
N PHE A 324 19.43 -6.18 -15.60
CA PHE A 324 20.43 -6.76 -14.68
C PHE A 324 21.10 -8.00 -15.30
N ALA A 325 20.30 -8.90 -15.86
CA ALA A 325 20.79 -10.12 -16.51
C ALA A 325 21.68 -9.79 -17.71
N GLU A 326 21.30 -8.83 -18.56
CA GLU A 326 22.12 -8.39 -19.70
C GLU A 326 23.45 -7.76 -19.23
N ALA A 327 23.43 -6.98 -18.15
CA ALA A 327 24.62 -6.30 -17.65
C ALA A 327 25.63 -7.22 -16.94
N THR A 328 25.15 -8.28 -16.29
CA THR A 328 25.97 -9.12 -15.40
C THR A 328 26.24 -10.53 -15.93
N GLY A 329 25.38 -11.04 -16.82
CA GLY A 329 25.40 -12.43 -17.26
C GLY A 329 24.76 -13.42 -16.27
N ILE A 330 24.17 -12.94 -15.18
CA ILE A 330 23.41 -13.75 -14.22
C ILE A 330 22.00 -14.00 -14.78
N ASP A 331 21.54 -15.25 -14.78
CA ASP A 331 20.15 -15.58 -15.16
C ASP A 331 19.22 -15.37 -13.95
N ILE A 332 18.18 -14.55 -14.11
CA ILE A 332 17.18 -14.31 -13.07
C ILE A 332 15.87 -14.97 -13.47
N ILE A 333 15.42 -15.94 -12.68
CA ILE A 333 14.19 -16.67 -12.91
C ILE A 333 13.13 -16.13 -11.95
N TYR A 334 12.19 -15.35 -12.48
CA TYR A 334 11.03 -14.89 -11.72
C TYR A 334 9.86 -15.85 -11.84
N GLU A 335 9.20 -16.12 -10.71
CA GLU A 335 7.93 -16.81 -10.65
C GLU A 335 6.93 -15.98 -9.83
N GLY A 336 5.89 -15.48 -10.50
CA GLY A 336 4.77 -14.76 -9.89
C GLY A 336 3.60 -15.68 -9.54
N SER A 337 2.94 -15.46 -8.40
CA SER A 337 1.77 -16.23 -7.97
C SER A 337 0.78 -15.43 -7.11
N SER A 338 -0.50 -15.50 -7.46
CA SER A 338 -1.59 -14.95 -6.62
C SER A 338 -1.78 -15.68 -5.29
N GLU A 339 -1.21 -16.88 -5.15
CA GLU A 339 -1.22 -17.70 -3.94
C GLU A 339 0.12 -17.64 -3.19
N PHE A 340 0.89 -16.56 -3.38
CA PHE A 340 2.25 -16.39 -2.86
C PHE A 340 2.34 -16.75 -1.37
N GLU A 341 1.45 -16.20 -0.55
CA GLU A 341 1.44 -16.31 0.92
C GLU A 341 1.37 -17.75 1.40
N THR A 342 0.62 -18.61 0.70
CA THR A 342 0.54 -20.03 1.02
C THR A 342 1.71 -20.81 0.42
N LEU A 343 2.12 -20.48 -0.80
CA LEU A 343 3.12 -21.25 -1.53
C LEU A 343 4.54 -21.06 -1.00
N ILE A 344 4.90 -19.86 -0.52
CA ILE A 344 6.25 -19.61 0.02
C ILE A 344 6.53 -20.49 1.24
N THR A 345 5.57 -20.60 2.16
CA THR A 345 5.67 -21.48 3.34
C THR A 345 5.78 -22.94 2.94
N VAL A 346 4.94 -23.41 2.03
CA VAL A 346 5.00 -24.81 1.54
C VAL A 346 6.35 -25.12 0.89
N ARG A 347 6.92 -24.19 0.12
CA ARG A 347 8.22 -24.34 -0.53
C ARG A 347 9.36 -24.40 0.47
N ALA A 348 9.41 -23.45 1.40
CA ALA A 348 10.42 -23.40 2.43
C ALA A 348 10.40 -24.65 3.32
N GLU A 349 9.24 -25.06 3.82
CA GLU A 349 9.07 -26.30 4.61
C GLU A 349 9.44 -27.56 3.80
N GLY A 350 9.22 -27.53 2.48
CA GLY A 350 9.57 -28.59 1.55
C GLY A 350 11.07 -28.67 1.20
N GLY A 351 11.87 -27.68 1.61
CA GLY A 351 13.28 -27.55 1.24
C GLY A 351 13.50 -27.11 -0.22
N ASP A 352 12.56 -26.35 -0.77
CA ASP A 352 12.53 -25.83 -2.15
C ASP A 352 12.27 -24.31 -2.15
N ALA A 353 12.82 -23.60 -1.15
CA ALA A 353 12.74 -22.15 -1.07
C ALA A 353 13.40 -21.49 -2.30
N PRO A 354 12.88 -20.34 -2.79
CA PRO A 354 13.58 -19.54 -3.78
C PRO A 354 14.84 -18.92 -3.17
N ASP A 355 15.74 -18.38 -3.99
CA ASP A 355 16.88 -17.61 -3.48
C ASP A 355 16.45 -16.29 -2.87
N ILE A 356 15.44 -15.65 -3.47
CA ILE A 356 14.83 -14.40 -3.01
C ILE A 356 13.31 -14.52 -3.08
N ALA A 357 12.61 -14.01 -2.07
CA ALA A 357 11.17 -13.80 -2.14
C ALA A 357 10.80 -12.33 -1.93
N GLY A 358 9.83 -11.84 -2.71
CA GLY A 358 9.20 -10.53 -2.54
C GLY A 358 7.95 -10.66 -1.68
N PHE A 359 8.00 -10.16 -0.45
CA PHE A 359 6.95 -10.22 0.55
C PHE A 359 6.10 -8.95 0.58
N PRO A 360 4.81 -9.06 0.25
CA PRO A 360 3.83 -8.00 0.49
C PRO A 360 3.43 -7.88 1.97
N GLN A 361 3.55 -8.98 2.74
CA GLN A 361 3.35 -8.99 4.20
C GLN A 361 4.69 -9.10 4.94
N PRO A 362 5.19 -8.00 5.52
CA PRO A 362 6.38 -8.02 6.36
C PRO A 362 6.25 -8.96 7.58
N ALA A 363 5.04 -9.19 8.10
CA ALA A 363 4.84 -10.16 9.18
C ALA A 363 5.13 -11.60 8.75
N LEU A 364 4.71 -11.99 7.53
CA LEU A 364 5.04 -13.32 6.99
C LEU A 364 6.54 -13.45 6.77
N MET A 365 7.22 -12.41 6.28
CA MET A 365 8.69 -12.38 6.19
C MET A 365 9.33 -12.58 7.56
N ALA A 366 8.82 -11.93 8.61
CA ALA A 366 9.35 -12.04 9.97
C ALA A 366 9.29 -13.47 10.52
N GLU A 367 8.29 -14.27 10.14
CA GLU A 367 8.23 -15.69 10.49
C GLU A 367 9.43 -16.47 9.93
N PHE A 368 9.83 -16.20 8.68
CA PHE A 368 11.00 -16.83 8.05
C PHE A 368 12.34 -16.32 8.61
N VAL A 369 12.40 -15.07 9.08
CA VAL A 369 13.57 -14.58 9.82
C VAL A 369 13.72 -15.36 11.12
N ARG A 370 12.63 -15.54 11.87
CA ARG A 370 12.65 -16.23 13.18
C ARG A 370 12.87 -17.74 13.06
N SER A 371 12.46 -18.37 11.96
CA SER A 371 12.80 -19.76 11.67
C SER A 371 14.26 -19.94 11.24
N GLY A 372 14.94 -18.85 10.87
CA GLY A 372 16.31 -18.84 10.36
C GLY A 372 16.42 -19.21 8.89
N ASP A 373 15.32 -19.12 8.13
CA ASP A 373 15.30 -19.38 6.69
C ASP A 373 15.76 -18.16 5.87
N ILE A 374 15.55 -16.93 6.38
CA ILE A 374 16.03 -15.68 5.77
C ILE A 374 17.37 -15.26 6.38
N ILE A 375 18.29 -14.85 5.50
CA ILE A 375 19.65 -14.42 5.87
C ILE A 375 19.66 -13.03 6.51
N ASP A 376 20.71 -12.76 7.31
CA ASP A 376 21.00 -11.40 7.79
C ASP A 376 21.66 -10.59 6.67
N TYR A 377 20.85 -9.90 5.88
CA TYR A 377 21.32 -9.08 4.76
C TYR A 377 22.23 -7.94 5.22
N GLY A 378 22.09 -7.46 6.46
CA GLY A 378 22.98 -6.47 7.06
C GLY A 378 24.45 -6.87 7.10
N ALA A 379 24.74 -8.18 7.13
CA ALA A 379 26.11 -8.71 7.06
C ALA A 379 26.72 -8.67 5.64
N TYR A 380 25.89 -8.47 4.62
CA TYR A 380 26.27 -8.58 3.20
C TYR A 380 26.08 -7.28 2.42
N THR A 381 25.66 -6.20 3.07
CA THR A 381 25.38 -4.92 2.40
C THR A 381 26.02 -3.74 3.13
N ASN A 382 26.06 -2.59 2.45
CA ASN A 382 26.44 -1.34 3.07
C ASN A 382 25.22 -0.73 3.80
N VAL A 383 25.12 -1.00 5.09
CA VAL A 383 24.03 -0.52 5.95
C VAL A 383 23.99 1.02 6.02
N ASP A 384 25.14 1.70 6.00
CA ASP A 384 25.19 3.16 6.01
C ASP A 384 24.58 3.76 4.73
N GLN A 385 24.84 3.13 3.57
CA GLN A 385 24.25 3.53 2.29
C GLN A 385 22.75 3.25 2.28
N LEU A 386 22.32 2.07 2.72
CA LEU A 386 20.90 1.73 2.82
C LEU A 386 20.14 2.73 3.72
N ASN A 387 20.69 3.07 4.89
CA ASN A 387 20.10 4.06 5.79
C ASN A 387 20.10 5.49 5.23
N ALA A 388 20.95 5.79 4.24
CA ALA A 388 20.92 7.06 3.52
C ALA A 388 19.86 7.06 2.40
N ASP A 389 19.63 5.91 1.78
CA ASP A 389 18.70 5.74 0.66
C ASP A 389 17.25 5.52 1.12
N TYR A 390 17.02 5.04 2.33
CA TYR A 390 15.68 4.75 2.85
C TYR A 390 15.36 5.57 4.11
N SER A 391 14.07 5.82 4.36
CA SER A 391 13.64 6.42 5.63
C SER A 391 13.71 5.39 6.77
N GLU A 392 13.80 5.87 8.01
CA GLU A 392 13.82 5.01 9.21
C GLU A 392 12.63 4.05 9.24
N ALA A 393 11.44 4.50 8.83
CA ALA A 393 10.25 3.65 8.77
C ALA A 393 10.41 2.46 7.80
N TRP A 394 11.09 2.66 6.66
CA TRP A 394 11.33 1.60 5.69
C TRP A 394 12.43 0.63 6.15
N THR A 395 13.47 1.14 6.81
CA THR A 395 14.54 0.30 7.36
C THR A 395 14.08 -0.51 8.57
N ASP A 396 13.21 0.07 9.40
CA ASP A 396 12.58 -0.63 10.53
C ASP A 396 11.68 -1.78 10.03
N LEU A 397 10.93 -1.55 8.95
CA LEU A 397 10.10 -2.59 8.32
C LEU A 397 10.92 -3.78 7.80
N ALA A 398 12.12 -3.50 7.31
CA ALA A 398 13.06 -4.51 6.83
C ALA A 398 13.87 -5.19 7.95
N THR A 399 13.74 -4.72 9.20
CA THR A 399 14.51 -5.21 10.35
C THR A 399 13.62 -6.02 11.29
N VAL A 400 13.94 -7.29 11.49
CA VAL A 400 13.19 -8.18 12.38
C VAL A 400 14.11 -8.66 13.49
N ASP A 401 13.72 -8.44 14.75
CA ASP A 401 14.46 -8.86 15.94
C ASP A 401 15.94 -8.40 15.94
N GLY A 402 16.22 -7.24 15.33
CA GLY A 402 17.55 -6.64 15.19
C GLY A 402 18.35 -7.09 13.95
N GLN A 403 17.80 -8.00 13.15
CA GLN A 403 18.37 -8.48 11.90
C GLN A 403 17.81 -7.69 10.72
N LEU A 404 18.67 -6.99 9.97
CA LEU A 404 18.27 -6.36 8.71
C LEU A 404 18.16 -7.45 7.64
N SER A 405 16.93 -7.81 7.27
CA SER A 405 16.64 -9.04 6.52
C SER A 405 16.10 -8.80 5.11
N ALA A 406 15.78 -7.56 4.76
CA ALA A 406 15.15 -7.26 3.49
C ALA A 406 15.53 -5.90 2.88
N VAL A 407 15.15 -5.71 1.63
CA VAL A 407 15.23 -4.46 0.89
C VAL A 407 13.80 -4.00 0.55
N PRO A 408 13.37 -2.84 1.05
CA PRO A 408 12.14 -2.20 0.59
C PRO A 408 12.26 -1.86 -0.90
N TYR A 409 11.28 -2.28 -1.70
CA TYR A 409 11.37 -2.12 -3.15
C TYR A 409 10.20 -1.37 -3.74
N ARG A 410 8.97 -1.68 -3.31
CA ARG A 410 7.77 -0.97 -3.76
C ARG A 410 7.09 -0.30 -2.57
N ALA A 411 6.62 0.92 -2.78
CA ALA A 411 5.72 1.60 -1.87
C ALA A 411 4.35 1.82 -2.53
N SER A 412 3.31 1.89 -1.72
CA SER A 412 1.94 2.16 -2.14
C SER A 412 1.33 3.23 -1.26
N THR A 413 0.76 4.27 -1.86
CA THR A 413 -0.09 5.23 -1.15
C THR A 413 -1.51 4.69 -1.14
N LYS A 414 -2.06 4.38 0.04
CA LYS A 414 -3.42 3.81 0.18
C LYS A 414 -4.47 4.88 0.56
N SER A 415 -4.04 6.03 1.08
CA SER A 415 -4.92 7.14 1.48
C SER A 415 -5.36 8.10 0.37
N ILE A 416 -5.73 7.58 -0.81
CA ILE A 416 -6.15 8.39 -1.96
C ILE A 416 -7.49 7.92 -2.52
N VAL A 417 -8.25 8.84 -3.10
CA VAL A 417 -9.54 8.60 -3.74
C VAL A 417 -9.47 9.04 -5.19
N TRP A 418 -9.66 8.08 -6.10
CA TRP A 418 -9.68 8.28 -7.54
C TRP A 418 -11.04 8.82 -8.00
N TYR A 419 -11.03 9.66 -9.03
CA TYR A 419 -12.24 10.23 -9.64
C TYR A 419 -12.08 10.47 -11.14
N PRO A 420 -13.15 10.32 -11.96
CA PRO A 420 -13.09 10.55 -13.40
C PRO A 420 -13.04 12.04 -13.72
N THR A 421 -11.92 12.52 -14.24
CA THR A 421 -11.63 13.96 -14.45
C THR A 421 -12.67 14.62 -15.38
N LYS A 422 -12.92 14.04 -16.56
CA LYS A 422 -13.82 14.59 -17.58
C LYS A 422 -15.27 14.73 -17.07
N ALA A 423 -15.73 13.75 -16.32
CA ALA A 423 -17.08 13.78 -15.75
C ALA A 423 -17.18 14.80 -14.60
N PHE A 424 -16.14 14.90 -13.77
CA PHE A 424 -16.01 15.96 -12.76
C PHE A 424 -16.07 17.36 -13.37
N GLU A 425 -15.32 17.62 -14.44
CA GLU A 425 -15.34 18.90 -15.15
C GLU A 425 -16.71 19.18 -15.75
N ALA A 426 -17.33 18.18 -16.40
CA ALA A 426 -18.63 18.32 -17.04
C ALA A 426 -19.77 18.59 -16.04
N ALA A 427 -19.68 18.06 -14.82
CA ALA A 427 -20.60 18.35 -13.72
C ALA A 427 -20.34 19.69 -13.03
N GLY A 428 -19.24 20.38 -13.38
CA GLY A 428 -18.90 21.70 -12.82
C GLY A 428 -18.25 21.63 -11.44
N TYR A 429 -17.71 20.48 -11.04
CA TYR A 429 -16.95 20.34 -9.80
C TYR A 429 -15.54 20.94 -9.99
N GLU A 430 -15.04 21.68 -8.99
CA GLU A 430 -13.69 22.24 -9.04
C GLU A 430 -12.66 21.14 -8.81
N ILE A 431 -11.80 20.91 -9.81
CA ILE A 431 -10.74 19.91 -9.79
C ILE A 431 -9.40 20.59 -9.49
N PRO A 432 -8.74 20.30 -8.36
CA PRO A 432 -7.36 20.69 -8.15
C PRO A 432 -6.45 19.88 -9.10
N GLN A 433 -5.64 20.54 -9.94
CA GLN A 433 -4.85 19.87 -10.98
C GLN A 433 -3.42 19.54 -10.55
N THR A 434 -2.93 20.14 -9.45
CA THR A 434 -1.66 19.77 -8.82
C THR A 434 -1.75 19.95 -7.30
N TRP A 435 -0.85 19.31 -6.55
CA TRP A 435 -0.75 19.51 -5.10
C TRP A 435 -0.41 20.97 -4.76
N ASP A 436 0.51 21.58 -5.51
CA ASP A 436 0.87 23.00 -5.36
C ASP A 436 -0.30 23.94 -5.69
N GLU A 437 -1.15 23.61 -6.68
CA GLU A 437 -2.36 24.37 -6.96
C GLU A 437 -3.42 24.19 -5.87
N MET A 438 -3.51 23.01 -5.27
CA MET A 438 -4.39 22.74 -4.13
C MET A 438 -3.93 23.52 -2.87
N LEU A 439 -2.62 23.55 -2.60
CA LEU A 439 -2.02 24.33 -1.51
C LEU A 439 -2.12 25.84 -1.77
N ALA A 440 -1.78 26.33 -2.97
CA ALA A 440 -1.85 27.74 -3.32
C ALA A 440 -3.29 28.29 -3.32
N LEU A 441 -4.27 27.49 -3.73
CA LEU A 441 -5.68 27.84 -3.62
C LEU A 441 -6.12 27.94 -2.16
N SER A 442 -5.66 27.00 -1.32
CA SER A 442 -5.92 27.02 0.13
C SER A 442 -5.30 28.25 0.82
N ASP A 443 -4.06 28.62 0.47
CA ASP A 443 -3.37 29.80 0.99
C ASP A 443 -4.04 31.11 0.55
N THR A 444 -4.49 31.19 -0.70
CA THR A 444 -5.17 32.38 -1.25
C THR A 444 -6.49 32.66 -0.53
N ILE A 445 -7.28 31.63 -0.23
CA ILE A 445 -8.57 31.80 0.45
C ILE A 445 -8.39 32.23 1.92
N VAL A 446 -7.35 31.69 2.59
CA VAL A 446 -6.98 32.11 3.95
C VAL A 446 -6.51 33.57 3.97
N GLU A 447 -5.67 34.00 3.02
CA GLU A 447 -5.16 35.38 2.96
C GLU A 447 -6.23 36.41 2.58
N GLU A 448 -7.07 36.14 1.58
CA GLU A 448 -8.01 37.14 1.05
C GLU A 448 -9.29 37.26 1.86
N GLN A 449 -9.75 36.16 2.46
CA GLN A 449 -11.07 36.09 3.07
C GLN A 449 -11.03 35.82 4.58
N GLY A 450 -9.87 35.43 5.14
CA GLY A 450 -9.68 35.23 6.58
C GLY A 450 -10.59 34.14 7.17
N VAL A 451 -11.04 33.20 6.34
CA VAL A 451 -11.91 32.07 6.67
C VAL A 451 -11.21 30.76 6.29
N THR A 452 -11.65 29.65 6.89
CA THR A 452 -11.21 28.30 6.51
C THR A 452 -11.62 28.04 5.06
N PRO A 453 -10.72 27.49 4.21
CA PRO A 453 -10.82 27.61 2.76
C PRO A 453 -12.03 26.93 2.11
N TRP A 454 -12.74 26.08 2.84
CA TRP A 454 -13.89 25.34 2.33
C TRP A 454 -15.04 25.45 3.33
N CYS A 455 -15.85 26.47 3.09
CA CYS A 455 -17.14 26.66 3.73
C CYS A 455 -18.06 27.25 2.68
N ILE A 456 -18.93 26.44 2.08
CA ILE A 456 -20.08 26.96 1.33
C ILE A 456 -21.32 26.79 2.19
N SER A 457 -21.76 27.91 2.75
CA SER A 457 -23.17 28.17 3.00
C SER A 457 -23.53 29.44 2.26
N ILE A 458 -24.62 29.41 1.47
CA ILE A 458 -25.65 30.47 1.43
C ILE A 458 -26.89 29.95 0.67
N GLU A 459 -28.04 30.09 1.35
CA GLU A 459 -29.42 29.98 0.87
C GLU A 459 -29.70 30.60 -0.51
N HIS A 460 -30.77 30.13 -1.17
CA HIS A 460 -31.75 31.11 -1.68
C HIS A 460 -33.22 30.65 -1.63
N GLY A 461 -34.04 31.42 -0.92
CA GLY A 461 -35.50 31.35 -0.97
C GLY A 461 -36.12 32.33 -1.97
N GLY A 462 -37.22 31.88 -2.59
CA GLY A 462 -38.35 32.69 -3.05
C GLY A 462 -38.26 33.36 -4.43
N VAL A 463 -39.05 32.88 -5.40
CA VAL A 463 -40.43 33.37 -5.71
C VAL A 463 -41.28 32.24 -6.26
#